data_AF-A0A7S1WQS6-F1
#
_entry.id   AF-A0A7S1WQS6-F1
#
_cell.length_a   1.000
_cell.length_b   1.000
_cell.length_c   1.000
_cell.angle_alpha   90.00
_cell.angle_beta   90.00
_cell.angle_gamma   90.00
#
_symmetry.space_group_name_H-M   'P 1'
#
loop_
_entity.id
_entity.type
_entity.pdbx_description
1 polymer ?
#
loop_
_entity_poly.entity_id
_entity_poly.type
_entity_poly.pdbx_seq_one_letter_code
_entity_poly.pdbx_strand_id
1 'polypeptide(L)'
;RLVCGSAELDPAGQCSGLRTLAAEGGTVADITLIRRSPEHANWLSCICEDWQILAFAPEWIRSDREAVHAAVRQSWRALQFASEELQVDREMGLLAVRQDWSALEFLHKALRSNRDVVWAALKQDPAALELADQELKADKATVLYAVQQQGSMLRVAAPELRRDREVVGEAVRRSGSALQYADEELRADRDTVLAAVRQNGLALKYASHGMKADVSVVLAATKENLYAIELAAWDLQMALGVM
;
A
#
# COMPACT_ATOMS: atom_id res chain seq x y z
N ARG A 1 15.63 -27.92 -28.46
CA ARG A 1 14.69 -28.41 -27.44
C ARG A 1 13.55 -27.40 -27.38
N LEU A 2 12.31 -27.85 -27.57
CA LEU A 2 11.13 -26.97 -27.50
C LEU A 2 10.63 -27.01 -26.05
N VAL A 3 10.31 -25.86 -25.45
CA VAL A 3 9.91 -25.78 -24.04
C VAL A 3 8.64 -24.94 -23.94
N CYS A 4 7.64 -25.43 -23.20
CA CYS A 4 6.42 -24.72 -22.87
C CYS A 4 6.48 -24.30 -21.39
N GLY A 5 6.65 -23.00 -21.12
CA GLY A 5 6.98 -22.52 -19.78
C GLY A 5 8.32 -23.11 -19.31
N SER A 6 8.32 -23.86 -18.22
CA SER A 6 9.49 -24.59 -17.70
C SER A 6 9.57 -26.07 -18.14
N ALA A 7 8.59 -26.58 -18.89
CA ALA A 7 8.51 -28.00 -19.23
C ALA A 7 8.93 -28.29 -20.69
N GLU A 8 9.89 -29.20 -20.88
CA GLU A 8 10.38 -29.61 -22.21
C GLU A 8 9.31 -30.44 -22.95
N LEU A 9 9.14 -30.16 -24.24
CA LEU A 9 8.34 -30.96 -25.15
C LEU A 9 9.11 -32.23 -25.51
N ASP A 10 8.49 -33.38 -25.31
CA ASP A 10 9.05 -34.65 -25.73
C ASP A 10 9.17 -34.73 -27.27
N PRO A 11 9.88 -35.73 -27.81
CA PRO A 11 10.01 -35.91 -29.26
C PRO A 11 8.68 -36.15 -30.00
N ALA A 12 7.60 -36.48 -29.28
CA ALA A 12 6.24 -36.61 -29.80
C ALA A 12 5.44 -35.30 -29.72
N GLY A 13 6.05 -34.20 -29.26
CA GLY A 13 5.40 -32.89 -29.11
C GLY A 13 4.46 -32.81 -27.91
N GLN A 14 4.58 -33.71 -26.93
CA GLN A 14 3.77 -33.70 -25.72
C GLN A 14 4.53 -32.99 -24.59
N CYS A 15 3.79 -32.18 -23.83
CA CYS A 15 4.28 -31.54 -22.62
C CYS A 15 3.17 -31.64 -21.57
N SER A 16 3.51 -32.04 -20.35
CA SER A 16 2.54 -32.18 -19.24
C SER A 16 1.78 -30.87 -18.98
N GLY A 17 2.42 -29.71 -19.21
CA GLY A 17 1.82 -28.38 -19.06
C GLY A 17 0.84 -27.97 -20.17
N LEU A 18 0.89 -28.59 -21.36
CA LEU A 18 -0.02 -28.27 -22.46
C LEU A 18 -1.43 -28.82 -22.24
N ARG A 19 -1.55 -29.98 -21.57
CA ARG A 19 -2.86 -30.58 -21.26
C ARG A 19 -3.64 -29.78 -20.22
N THR A 20 -2.96 -29.15 -19.27
CA THR A 20 -3.57 -28.25 -18.29
C THR A 20 -4.09 -26.97 -18.92
N LEU A 21 -3.38 -26.40 -19.91
CA LEU A 21 -3.84 -25.22 -20.67
C LEU A 21 -5.11 -25.50 -21.49
N ALA A 22 -5.28 -26.72 -21.99
CA ALA A 22 -6.48 -27.13 -22.72
C ALA A 22 -7.70 -27.43 -21.83
N ALA A 23 -7.51 -27.54 -20.50
CA ALA A 23 -8.58 -27.90 -19.56
C ALA A 23 -9.49 -26.71 -19.17
N GLU A 24 -9.10 -25.47 -19.47
CA GLU A 24 -9.86 -24.25 -19.13
C GLU A 24 -10.92 -23.84 -20.18
N GLY A 25 -11.41 -24.79 -21.00
CA GLY A 25 -12.69 -24.65 -21.71
C GLY A 25 -12.64 -24.18 -23.18
N GLY A 26 -11.47 -24.17 -23.82
CA GLY A 26 -11.32 -23.89 -25.26
C GLY A 26 -10.76 -25.09 -26.03
N THR A 27 -11.35 -25.42 -27.19
CA THR A 27 -10.87 -26.51 -28.07
C THR A 27 -9.61 -26.16 -28.88
N VAL A 28 -9.13 -24.92 -28.78
CA VAL A 28 -7.97 -24.40 -29.51
C VAL A 28 -7.11 -23.59 -28.53
N ALA A 29 -5.82 -23.92 -28.46
CA ALA A 29 -4.83 -23.17 -27.69
C ALA A 29 -3.82 -22.56 -28.68
N ASP A 30 -3.70 -21.23 -28.67
CA ASP A 30 -2.66 -20.54 -29.43
C ASP A 30 -1.33 -20.67 -28.69
N ILE A 31 -0.36 -21.33 -29.32
CA ILE A 31 0.97 -21.57 -28.75
C ILE A 31 2.01 -20.83 -29.58
N THR A 32 2.79 -19.97 -28.93
CA THR A 32 3.97 -19.33 -29.55
C THR A 32 5.23 -20.12 -29.19
N LEU A 33 5.92 -20.65 -30.20
CA LEU A 33 7.19 -21.36 -30.02
C LEU A 33 8.37 -20.41 -30.22
N ILE A 34 9.21 -20.26 -29.19
CA ILE A 34 10.40 -19.40 -29.23
C ILE A 34 11.65 -20.29 -29.24
N ARG A 35 12.49 -20.16 -30.28
CA ARG A 35 13.78 -20.87 -30.35
C ARG A 35 14.81 -20.12 -29.50
N ARG A 36 15.32 -20.77 -28.45
CA ARG A 36 16.34 -20.22 -27.54
C ARG A 36 17.70 -20.91 -27.75
N SER A 37 18.80 -20.22 -27.43
CA SER A 37 20.11 -20.87 -27.35
C SER A 37 20.14 -21.85 -26.16
N PRO A 38 20.97 -22.90 -26.20
CA PRO A 38 21.13 -23.82 -25.07
C PRO A 38 21.54 -23.10 -23.79
N GLU A 39 22.40 -22.09 -23.90
CA GLU A 39 22.85 -21.26 -22.77
C GLU A 39 21.69 -20.48 -22.14
N HIS A 40 20.83 -19.86 -22.96
CA HIS A 40 19.65 -19.16 -22.46
C HIS A 40 18.68 -20.12 -21.76
N ALA A 41 18.41 -21.28 -22.37
CA ALA A 41 17.55 -22.29 -21.75
C ALA A 41 18.11 -22.79 -20.41
N ASN A 42 19.43 -22.96 -20.30
CA ASN A 42 20.07 -23.36 -19.05
C ASN A 42 19.91 -22.30 -17.94
N TRP A 43 20.13 -21.02 -18.27
CA TRP A 43 19.91 -19.93 -17.32
C TRP A 43 18.46 -19.86 -16.83
N LEU A 44 17.49 -19.96 -17.75
CA LEU A 44 16.07 -19.99 -17.37
C LEU A 44 15.75 -21.17 -16.45
N SER A 45 16.30 -22.36 -16.73
CA SER A 45 16.12 -23.55 -15.89
C SER A 45 16.68 -23.32 -14.48
N CYS A 46 17.91 -22.83 -14.37
CA CYS A 46 18.55 -22.53 -13.09
C CYS A 46 17.76 -21.47 -12.29
N ILE A 47 17.36 -20.38 -12.94
CA ILE A 47 16.59 -19.31 -12.31
C ILE A 47 15.23 -19.81 -11.83
N CYS A 48 14.59 -20.73 -12.55
CA CYS A 48 13.34 -21.33 -12.12
C CYS A 48 13.48 -22.19 -10.85
N GLU A 49 14.67 -22.72 -10.57
CA GLU A 49 14.96 -23.49 -9.36
C GLU A 49 15.40 -22.59 -8.19
N ASP A 50 16.24 -21.59 -8.48
CA ASP A 50 16.72 -20.62 -7.49
C ASP A 50 16.84 -19.21 -8.11
N TRP A 51 15.96 -18.31 -7.69
CA TRP A 51 15.95 -16.92 -8.12
C TRP A 51 17.25 -16.16 -7.80
N GLN A 52 18.01 -16.55 -6.76
CA GLN A 52 19.23 -15.85 -6.36
C GLN A 52 20.32 -15.93 -7.43
N ILE A 53 20.25 -16.95 -8.30
CA ILE A 53 21.15 -17.12 -9.43
C ILE A 53 21.12 -15.91 -10.37
N LEU A 54 20.00 -15.18 -10.43
CA LEU A 54 19.88 -13.95 -11.21
C LEU A 54 20.94 -12.90 -10.84
N ALA A 55 21.39 -12.86 -9.57
CA ALA A 55 22.43 -11.92 -9.12
C ALA A 55 23.79 -12.15 -9.81
N PHE A 56 24.06 -13.38 -10.24
CA PHE A 56 25.31 -13.77 -10.92
C PHE A 56 25.14 -13.88 -12.44
N ALA A 57 23.93 -13.63 -12.94
CA ALA A 57 23.61 -13.80 -14.34
C ALA A 57 24.23 -12.67 -15.19
N PRO A 58 24.61 -12.97 -16.46
CA PRO A 58 25.09 -11.96 -17.39
C PRO A 58 24.00 -10.92 -17.68
N GLU A 59 24.41 -9.71 -18.11
CA GLU A 59 23.49 -8.58 -18.31
C GLU A 59 22.31 -8.91 -19.24
N TRP A 60 22.54 -9.70 -20.30
CA TRP A 60 21.49 -10.08 -21.23
C TRP A 60 20.41 -10.99 -20.61
N ILE A 61 20.73 -11.73 -19.54
CA ILE A 61 19.73 -12.46 -18.73
C ILE A 61 19.07 -11.53 -17.71
N ARG A 62 19.82 -10.61 -17.09
CA ARG A 62 19.26 -9.59 -16.18
C ARG A 62 18.35 -8.58 -16.89
N SER A 63 18.49 -8.47 -18.22
CA SER A 63 17.60 -7.74 -19.13
C SER A 63 16.54 -8.62 -19.78
N ASP A 64 16.59 -9.94 -19.61
CA ASP A 64 15.58 -10.84 -20.15
C ASP A 64 14.33 -10.81 -19.27
N ARG A 65 13.22 -10.35 -19.85
CA ARG A 65 11.96 -10.17 -19.14
C ARG A 65 11.44 -11.48 -18.54
N GLU A 66 11.60 -12.60 -19.23
CA GLU A 66 11.09 -13.91 -18.79
C GLU A 66 11.90 -14.44 -17.62
N ALA A 67 13.23 -14.33 -17.69
CA ALA A 67 14.14 -14.69 -16.60
C ALA A 67 13.85 -13.87 -15.34
N VAL A 68 13.78 -12.53 -15.48
CA VAL A 68 13.46 -11.64 -14.36
C VAL A 68 12.07 -11.92 -13.81
N HIS A 69 11.06 -12.11 -14.66
CA HIS A 69 9.71 -12.47 -14.22
C HIS A 69 9.70 -13.78 -13.43
N ALA A 70 10.38 -14.83 -13.91
CA ALA A 70 10.47 -16.12 -13.22
C ALA A 70 11.16 -16.00 -11.85
N ALA A 71 12.20 -15.17 -11.75
CA ALA A 71 12.89 -14.89 -10.50
C ALA A 71 12.00 -14.08 -9.53
N VAL A 72 11.39 -13.00 -10.01
CA VAL A 72 10.50 -12.13 -9.20
C VAL A 72 9.30 -12.91 -8.70
N ARG A 73 8.76 -13.87 -9.46
CA ARG A 73 7.66 -14.75 -9.02
C ARG A 73 7.99 -15.58 -7.78
N GLN A 74 9.27 -15.93 -7.58
CA GLN A 74 9.70 -16.67 -6.39
C GLN A 74 9.98 -15.73 -5.22
N SER A 75 10.56 -14.56 -5.51
CA SER A 75 10.88 -13.55 -4.52
C SER A 75 10.93 -12.18 -5.16
N TRP A 76 10.11 -11.25 -4.65
CA TRP A 76 10.12 -9.85 -5.09
C TRP A 76 11.52 -9.20 -5.03
N ARG A 77 12.41 -9.67 -4.15
CA ARG A 77 13.79 -9.16 -4.02
C ARG A 77 14.63 -9.37 -5.27
N ALA A 78 14.27 -10.34 -6.13
CA ALA A 78 14.99 -10.60 -7.37
C ALA A 78 15.05 -9.37 -8.29
N LEU A 79 14.05 -8.48 -8.20
CA LEU A 79 13.96 -7.31 -9.06
C LEU A 79 15.16 -6.37 -8.92
N GLN A 80 15.81 -6.31 -7.76
CA GLN A 80 17.01 -5.47 -7.55
C GLN A 80 18.21 -5.87 -8.42
N PHE A 81 18.20 -7.10 -8.95
CA PHE A 81 19.25 -7.62 -9.82
C PHE A 81 18.92 -7.46 -11.31
N ALA A 82 17.68 -7.10 -11.66
CA ALA A 82 17.30 -6.84 -13.03
C ALA A 82 18.03 -5.61 -13.61
N SER A 83 18.00 -5.47 -14.93
CA SER A 83 18.48 -4.26 -15.60
C SER A 83 17.69 -3.02 -15.19
N GLU A 84 18.26 -1.83 -15.34
CA GLU A 84 17.61 -0.56 -14.94
C GLU A 84 16.23 -0.38 -15.60
N GLU A 85 16.08 -0.83 -16.85
CA GLU A 85 14.82 -0.80 -17.59
C GLU A 85 13.75 -1.66 -16.91
N LEU A 86 14.11 -2.87 -16.47
CA LEU A 86 13.17 -3.78 -15.82
C LEU A 86 12.92 -3.43 -14.36
N GLN A 87 13.86 -2.77 -13.67
CA GLN A 87 13.65 -2.26 -12.31
C GLN A 87 12.58 -1.18 -12.21
N VAL A 88 12.30 -0.48 -13.32
CA VAL A 88 11.22 0.50 -13.41
C VAL A 88 9.98 -0.04 -14.14
N ASP A 89 10.00 -1.31 -14.52
CA ASP A 89 8.89 -1.95 -15.22
C ASP A 89 7.67 -2.10 -14.29
N ARG A 90 6.54 -1.57 -14.75
CA ARG A 90 5.28 -1.59 -14.02
C ARG A 90 4.80 -3.01 -13.69
N GLU A 91 4.94 -3.97 -14.61
CA GLU A 91 4.46 -5.33 -14.37
C GLU A 91 5.33 -6.07 -13.36
N MET A 92 6.66 -5.87 -13.41
CA MET A 92 7.56 -6.39 -12.38
C MET A 92 7.26 -5.79 -11.01
N GLY A 93 7.01 -4.46 -10.96
CA GLY A 93 6.58 -3.78 -9.74
C GLY A 93 5.25 -4.32 -9.20
N LEU A 94 4.26 -4.54 -10.06
CA LEU A 94 2.98 -5.15 -9.68
C LEU A 94 3.16 -6.59 -9.18
N LEU A 95 4.02 -7.38 -9.83
CA LEU A 95 4.30 -8.75 -9.43
C LEU A 95 4.99 -8.81 -8.07
N ALA A 96 5.93 -7.89 -7.81
CA ALA A 96 6.60 -7.75 -6.53
C ALA A 96 5.61 -7.39 -5.42
N VAL A 97 4.83 -6.32 -5.61
CA VAL A 97 3.85 -5.83 -4.62
C VAL A 97 2.75 -6.85 -4.34
N ARG A 98 2.32 -7.65 -5.33
CA ARG A 98 1.31 -8.71 -5.12
C ARG A 98 1.74 -9.81 -4.15
N GLN A 99 3.04 -10.02 -3.97
CA GLN A 99 3.56 -10.96 -2.98
C GLN A 99 3.53 -10.35 -1.58
N ASP A 100 4.01 -9.11 -1.48
CA ASP A 100 4.09 -8.37 -0.23
C ASP A 100 4.10 -6.87 -0.55
N TRP A 101 3.17 -6.12 0.03
CA TRP A 101 3.08 -4.67 -0.16
C TRP A 101 4.37 -3.94 0.27
N SER A 102 5.09 -4.47 1.27
CA SER A 102 6.32 -3.87 1.79
C SER A 102 7.47 -3.90 0.78
N ALA A 103 7.36 -4.72 -0.27
CA ALA A 103 8.29 -4.72 -1.40
C ALA A 103 8.44 -3.31 -2.01
N LEU A 104 7.38 -2.48 -1.96
CA LEU A 104 7.37 -1.11 -2.44
C LEU A 104 8.52 -0.25 -1.87
N GLU A 105 8.98 -0.54 -0.64
CA GLU A 105 10.09 0.15 0.02
C GLU A 105 11.42 -0.06 -0.71
N PHE A 106 11.57 -1.18 -1.41
CA PHE A 106 12.79 -1.56 -2.11
C PHE A 106 12.70 -1.33 -3.62
N LEU A 107 11.50 -1.09 -4.14
CA LEU A 107 11.29 -0.75 -5.55
C LEU A 107 11.88 0.62 -5.89
N HIS A 108 12.26 0.77 -7.16
CA HIS A 108 12.75 2.03 -7.71
C HIS A 108 11.71 3.15 -7.49
N LYS A 109 12.18 4.38 -7.25
CA LYS A 109 11.31 5.55 -6.96
C LYS A 109 10.21 5.76 -8.01
N ALA A 110 10.50 5.46 -9.27
CA ALA A 110 9.53 5.57 -10.37
C ALA A 110 8.29 4.66 -10.15
N LEU A 111 8.47 3.50 -9.53
CA LEU A 111 7.37 2.60 -9.19
C LEU A 111 6.59 3.07 -7.96
N ARG A 112 7.21 3.86 -7.06
CA ARG A 112 6.51 4.50 -5.93
C ARG A 112 5.68 5.71 -6.33
N SER A 113 5.96 6.29 -7.50
CA SER A 113 5.11 7.26 -8.17
C SER A 113 4.09 6.60 -9.11
N ASN A 114 4.22 5.30 -9.37
CA ASN A 114 3.29 4.60 -10.26
C ASN A 114 1.98 4.32 -9.51
N ARG A 115 0.91 5.00 -9.94
CA ARG A 115 -0.43 4.87 -9.36
C ARG A 115 -0.88 3.42 -9.23
N ASP A 116 -0.73 2.59 -10.25
CA ASP A 116 -1.26 1.22 -10.21
C ASP A 116 -0.51 0.32 -9.24
N VAL A 117 0.82 0.48 -9.18
CA VAL A 117 1.68 -0.27 -8.25
C VAL A 117 1.35 0.11 -6.82
N VAL A 118 1.27 1.42 -6.53
CA VAL A 118 0.89 1.91 -5.19
C VAL A 118 -0.53 1.50 -4.82
N TRP A 119 -1.49 1.57 -5.75
CA TRP A 119 -2.86 1.12 -5.49
C TRP A 119 -2.95 -0.38 -5.21
N ALA A 120 -2.13 -1.21 -5.87
CA ALA A 120 -2.05 -2.64 -5.57
C ALA A 120 -1.49 -2.90 -4.16
N ALA A 121 -0.53 -2.09 -3.71
CA ALA A 121 0.01 -2.15 -2.35
C ALA A 121 -1.02 -1.66 -1.32
N LEU A 122 -1.71 -0.54 -1.62
CA LEU A 122 -2.70 0.09 -0.75
C LEU A 122 -3.91 -0.81 -0.47
N LYS A 123 -4.26 -1.67 -1.44
CA LYS A 123 -5.32 -2.69 -1.26
C LYS A 123 -4.95 -3.77 -0.26
N GLN A 124 -3.66 -4.00 -0.01
CA GLN A 124 -3.18 -4.96 0.98
C GLN A 124 -3.00 -4.29 2.34
N ASP A 125 -2.35 -3.12 2.36
CA ASP A 125 -2.12 -2.37 3.59
C ASP A 125 -2.14 -0.85 3.33
N PRO A 126 -2.93 -0.06 4.09
CA PRO A 126 -2.96 1.40 3.99
C PRO A 126 -1.59 2.07 4.20
N ALA A 127 -0.69 1.45 4.99
CA ALA A 127 0.66 1.94 5.25
C ALA A 127 1.52 2.06 3.98
N ALA A 128 1.14 1.37 2.89
CA ALA A 128 1.79 1.54 1.59
C ALA A 128 1.80 3.00 1.10
N LEU A 129 0.81 3.80 1.51
CA LEU A 129 0.77 5.23 1.19
C LEU A 129 1.94 6.02 1.80
N GLU A 130 2.55 5.55 2.90
CA GLU A 130 3.74 6.18 3.49
C GLU A 130 4.93 6.17 2.52
N LEU A 131 5.03 5.14 1.69
CA LEU A 131 6.10 4.92 0.72
C LEU A 131 5.83 5.59 -0.64
N ALA A 132 4.58 6.00 -0.88
CA ALA A 132 4.19 6.69 -2.10
C ALA A 132 4.82 8.09 -2.19
N ASP A 133 4.86 8.62 -3.41
CA ASP A 133 5.32 9.98 -3.66
C ASP A 133 4.33 11.05 -3.17
N GLN A 134 4.74 12.32 -3.28
CA GLN A 134 3.94 13.44 -2.78
C GLN A 134 2.67 13.67 -3.62
N GLU A 135 2.69 13.35 -4.91
CA GLU A 135 1.53 13.49 -5.78
C GLU A 135 0.41 12.56 -5.33
N LEU A 136 0.72 11.29 -5.02
CA LEU A 136 -0.27 10.34 -4.51
C LEU A 136 -0.71 10.65 -3.07
N LYS A 137 0.14 11.26 -2.26
CA LYS A 137 -0.23 11.78 -0.92
C LYS A 137 -1.10 13.04 -0.97
N ALA A 138 -1.12 13.73 -2.10
CA ALA A 138 -2.01 14.86 -2.39
C ALA A 138 -3.27 14.45 -3.18
N ASP A 139 -3.32 13.23 -3.73
CA ASP A 139 -4.49 12.69 -4.41
C ASP A 139 -5.58 12.36 -3.38
N LYS A 140 -6.62 13.21 -3.34
CA LYS A 140 -7.75 13.09 -2.41
C LYS A 140 -8.39 11.70 -2.44
N ALA A 141 -8.56 11.08 -3.61
CA ALA A 141 -9.21 9.77 -3.73
C ALA A 141 -8.36 8.64 -3.09
N THR A 142 -7.05 8.68 -3.32
CA THR A 142 -6.09 7.72 -2.75
C THR A 142 -6.00 7.88 -1.23
N VAL A 143 -5.91 9.12 -0.74
CA VAL A 143 -5.92 9.40 0.70
C VAL A 143 -7.24 9.01 1.35
N LEU A 144 -8.39 9.33 0.73
CA LEU A 144 -9.72 8.96 1.23
C LEU A 144 -9.83 7.43 1.38
N TYR A 145 -9.37 6.68 0.39
CA TYR A 145 -9.36 5.22 0.47
C TYR A 145 -8.51 4.75 1.66
N ALA A 146 -7.31 5.31 1.85
CA ALA A 146 -6.43 4.94 2.96
C ALA A 146 -7.04 5.26 4.34
N VAL A 147 -7.63 6.45 4.52
CA VAL A 147 -8.24 6.84 5.81
C VAL A 147 -9.51 6.06 6.13
N GLN A 148 -10.26 5.62 5.11
CA GLN A 148 -11.44 4.76 5.29
C GLN A 148 -11.09 3.39 5.87
N GLN A 149 -9.90 2.87 5.54
CA GLN A 149 -9.37 1.64 6.12
C GLN A 149 -8.72 1.91 7.49
N GLN A 150 -7.94 2.99 7.61
CA GLN A 150 -7.23 3.32 8.83
C GLN A 150 -7.17 4.85 9.04
N GLY A 151 -7.94 5.36 10.01
CA GLY A 151 -8.06 6.82 10.23
C GLY A 151 -6.74 7.54 10.53
N SER A 152 -5.74 6.86 11.10
CA SER A 152 -4.41 7.45 11.34
C SER A 152 -3.62 7.77 10.07
N MET A 153 -4.05 7.26 8.91
CA MET A 153 -3.43 7.59 7.61
C MET A 153 -3.55 9.07 7.26
N LEU A 154 -4.40 9.84 7.95
CA LEU A 154 -4.43 11.29 7.81
C LEU A 154 -3.05 11.94 8.04
N ARG A 155 -2.16 11.33 8.85
CA ARG A 155 -0.81 11.89 9.10
C ARG A 155 0.06 12.00 7.85
N VAL A 156 -0.18 11.12 6.86
CA VAL A 156 0.66 11.02 5.65
C VAL A 156 0.12 11.88 4.51
N ALA A 157 -1.11 12.36 4.65
CA ALA A 157 -1.77 13.20 3.66
C ALA A 157 -1.06 14.55 3.53
N ALA A 158 -1.06 15.08 2.31
CA ALA A 158 -0.56 16.43 2.05
C ALA A 158 -1.26 17.47 2.94
N PRO A 159 -0.59 18.57 3.32
CA PRO A 159 -1.15 19.60 4.21
C PRO A 159 -2.53 20.10 3.78
N GLU A 160 -2.78 20.21 2.49
CA GLU A 160 -4.05 20.65 1.90
C GLU A 160 -5.19 19.69 2.24
N LEU A 161 -4.93 18.37 2.24
CA LEU A 161 -5.92 17.36 2.60
C LEU A 161 -6.14 17.22 4.10
N ARG A 162 -5.15 17.63 4.92
CA ARG A 162 -5.32 17.76 6.37
C ARG A 162 -6.19 18.96 6.78
N ARG A 163 -6.50 19.84 5.83
CA ARG A 163 -7.49 20.93 5.93
C ARG A 163 -8.82 20.60 5.25
N ASP A 164 -8.88 19.50 4.48
CA ASP A 164 -10.09 19.08 3.80
C ASP A 164 -11.05 18.45 4.81
N ARG A 165 -12.20 19.11 5.02
CA ARG A 165 -13.24 18.68 5.98
C ARG A 165 -13.77 17.27 5.70
N GLU A 166 -13.86 16.86 4.45
CA GLU A 166 -14.35 15.52 4.08
C GLU A 166 -13.32 14.46 4.46
N VAL A 167 -12.05 14.69 4.12
CA VAL A 167 -10.95 13.76 4.43
C VAL A 167 -10.77 13.63 5.95
N VAL A 168 -10.71 14.76 6.65
CA VAL A 168 -10.57 14.77 8.12
C VAL A 168 -11.80 14.17 8.78
N GLY A 169 -13.00 14.51 8.31
CA GLY A 169 -14.27 13.96 8.81
C GLY A 169 -14.30 12.43 8.73
N GLU A 170 -13.87 11.87 7.60
CA GLU A 170 -13.78 10.41 7.43
C GLU A 170 -12.70 9.79 8.33
N ALA A 171 -11.54 10.45 8.45
CA ALA A 171 -10.46 9.99 9.33
C ALA A 171 -10.90 9.95 10.80
N VAL A 172 -11.57 11.00 11.31
CA VAL A 172 -12.04 11.04 12.70
C VAL A 172 -13.19 10.07 12.95
N ARG A 173 -14.04 9.84 11.95
CA ARG A 173 -15.10 8.81 12.01
C ARG A 173 -14.51 7.41 12.14
N ARG A 174 -13.37 7.14 11.52
CA ARG A 174 -12.63 5.89 11.68
C ARG A 174 -11.83 5.80 12.97
N SER A 175 -11.16 6.88 13.35
CA SER A 175 -10.38 6.96 14.58
C SER A 175 -10.39 8.38 15.09
N GLY A 176 -11.08 8.66 16.19
CA GLY A 176 -11.23 10.00 16.75
C GLY A 176 -9.88 10.62 17.11
N SER A 177 -8.89 9.81 17.46
CA SER A 177 -7.50 10.24 17.65
C SER A 177 -6.82 10.76 16.37
N ALA A 178 -7.38 10.53 15.19
CA ALA A 178 -6.89 11.11 13.93
C ALA A 178 -7.01 12.64 13.91
N LEU A 179 -7.86 13.22 14.78
CA LEU A 179 -7.95 14.66 14.99
C LEU A 179 -6.58 15.31 15.25
N GLN A 180 -5.64 14.58 15.85
CA GLN A 180 -4.27 15.06 16.10
C GLN A 180 -3.51 15.46 14.82
N TYR A 181 -3.88 14.88 13.68
CA TYR A 181 -3.24 15.12 12.39
C TYR A 181 -3.97 16.17 11.56
N ALA A 182 -5.18 16.57 11.96
CA ALA A 182 -5.90 17.64 11.29
C ALA A 182 -5.19 18.99 11.48
N ASP A 183 -5.39 19.88 10.52
CA ASP A 183 -4.93 21.27 10.65
C ASP A 183 -5.58 21.96 11.87
N GLU A 184 -4.91 23.01 12.37
CA GLU A 184 -5.36 23.75 13.54
C GLU A 184 -6.77 24.29 13.43
N GLU A 185 -7.19 24.76 12.23
CA GLU A 185 -8.55 25.24 12.01
C GLU A 185 -9.59 24.15 12.26
N LEU A 186 -9.33 22.92 11.79
CA LEU A 186 -10.24 21.79 11.99
C LEU A 186 -10.17 21.18 13.40
N ARG A 187 -9.06 21.40 14.13
CA ARG A 187 -8.98 21.10 15.56
C ARG A 187 -9.71 22.12 16.44
N ALA A 188 -10.04 23.29 15.88
CA ALA A 188 -10.92 24.28 16.51
C ALA A 188 -12.36 24.23 15.97
N ASP A 189 -12.59 23.51 14.87
CA ASP A 189 -13.91 23.33 14.27
C ASP A 189 -14.78 22.43 15.16
N ARG A 190 -15.87 23.01 15.63
CA ARG A 190 -16.76 22.39 16.60
C ARG A 190 -17.34 21.06 16.12
N ASP A 191 -17.80 21.00 14.86
CA ASP A 191 -18.47 19.81 14.34
C ASP A 191 -17.47 18.66 14.16
N THR A 192 -16.26 18.98 13.68
CA THR A 192 -15.15 18.04 13.53
C THR A 192 -14.71 17.49 14.90
N VAL A 193 -14.52 18.36 15.90
CA VAL A 193 -14.15 17.95 17.25
C VAL A 193 -15.25 17.13 17.92
N LEU A 194 -16.52 17.53 17.78
CA LEU A 194 -17.65 16.76 18.31
C LEU A 194 -17.73 15.36 17.70
N ALA A 195 -17.48 15.22 16.39
CA ALA A 195 -17.40 13.92 15.74
C ALA A 195 -16.26 13.07 16.32
N ALA A 196 -15.08 13.66 16.52
CA ALA A 196 -13.92 12.97 17.09
C ALA A 196 -14.14 12.52 18.54
N VAL A 197 -14.65 13.38 19.43
CA VAL A 197 -14.86 13.03 20.85
C VAL A 197 -16.01 12.07 21.08
N ARG A 198 -17.01 12.06 20.18
CA ARG A 198 -18.08 11.04 20.21
C ARG A 198 -17.59 9.68 19.76
N GLN A 199 -16.55 9.63 18.92
CA GLN A 199 -15.91 8.39 18.49
C GLN A 199 -14.93 7.89 19.55
N ASN A 200 -14.16 8.79 20.16
CA ASN A 200 -13.20 8.53 21.23
C ASN A 200 -13.05 9.79 22.09
N GLY A 201 -13.56 9.78 23.32
CA GLY A 201 -13.59 10.91 24.24
C GLY A 201 -12.20 11.45 24.55
N LEU A 202 -11.16 10.61 24.52
CA LEU A 202 -9.77 11.05 24.70
C LEU A 202 -9.25 11.86 23.52
N ALA A 203 -9.95 11.91 22.39
CA ALA A 203 -9.63 12.79 21.27
C ALA A 203 -9.68 14.28 21.67
N LEU A 204 -10.38 14.61 22.76
CA LEU A 204 -10.43 15.96 23.33
C LEU A 204 -9.02 16.54 23.57
N LYS A 205 -8.02 15.70 23.89
CA LYS A 205 -6.64 16.15 24.10
C LYS A 205 -6.04 16.84 22.87
N TYR A 206 -6.53 16.52 21.68
CA TYR A 206 -6.05 17.06 20.40
C TYR A 206 -6.82 18.29 19.93
N ALA A 207 -7.98 18.56 20.52
CA ALA A 207 -8.77 19.74 20.21
C ALA A 207 -8.05 21.04 20.63
N SER A 208 -8.45 22.16 20.04
CA SER A 208 -7.95 23.48 20.42
C SER A 208 -8.29 23.81 21.88
N HIS A 209 -7.58 24.78 22.46
CA HIS A 209 -7.83 25.20 23.85
C HIS A 209 -9.27 25.68 24.05
N GLY A 210 -9.83 26.41 23.08
CA GLY A 210 -11.23 26.85 23.11
C GLY A 210 -12.23 25.69 23.16
N MET A 211 -11.96 24.61 22.41
CA MET A 211 -12.82 23.41 22.42
C MET A 211 -12.70 22.62 23.73
N LYS A 212 -11.55 22.67 24.41
CA LYS A 212 -11.36 22.08 25.75
C LYS A 212 -12.07 22.87 26.85
N ALA A 213 -12.36 24.14 26.63
CA ALA A 213 -13.15 24.97 27.55
C ALA A 213 -14.66 24.92 27.24
N ASP A 214 -15.05 24.37 26.10
CA ASP A 214 -16.46 24.27 25.72
C ASP A 214 -17.16 23.14 26.50
N VAL A 215 -18.06 23.55 27.41
CA VAL A 215 -18.83 22.64 28.27
C VAL A 215 -19.50 21.52 27.50
N SER A 216 -20.10 21.81 26.34
CA SER A 216 -20.86 20.82 25.59
C SER A 216 -19.97 19.82 24.86
N VAL A 217 -18.78 20.24 24.41
CA VAL A 217 -17.76 19.35 23.82
C VAL A 217 -17.19 18.45 24.90
N VAL A 218 -16.83 19.02 26.06
CA VAL A 218 -16.31 18.26 27.19
C VAL A 218 -17.34 17.27 27.72
N LEU A 219 -18.61 17.67 27.85
CA LEU A 219 -19.70 16.75 28.22
C LEU A 219 -19.90 15.63 27.20
N ALA A 220 -19.73 15.90 25.90
CA ALA A 220 -19.78 14.85 24.88
C ALA A 220 -18.60 13.88 25.02
N ALA A 221 -17.40 14.39 25.30
CA ALA A 221 -16.20 13.60 25.53
C ALA A 221 -16.30 12.72 26.79
N THR A 222 -16.80 13.27 27.90
CA THR A 222 -16.95 12.53 29.17
C THR A 222 -18.05 11.48 29.14
N LYS A 223 -19.08 11.67 28.31
CA LYS A 223 -20.08 10.64 28.03
C LYS A 223 -19.49 9.41 27.33
N GLU A 224 -18.48 9.62 26.48
CA GLU A 224 -17.78 8.51 25.82
C GLU A 224 -16.72 7.92 26.76
N ASN A 225 -15.89 8.77 27.38
CA ASN A 225 -14.86 8.35 28.31
C ASN A 225 -14.71 9.35 29.46
N LEU A 226 -15.01 8.91 30.68
CA LEU A 226 -14.98 9.75 31.88
C LEU A 226 -13.61 10.40 32.12
N TYR A 227 -12.50 9.75 31.77
CA TYR A 227 -11.14 10.31 31.89
C TYR A 227 -10.92 11.54 30.99
N ALA A 228 -11.79 11.79 30.01
CA ALA A 228 -11.71 12.99 29.19
C ALA A 228 -11.90 14.29 30.00
N ILE A 229 -12.46 14.22 31.21
CA ILE A 229 -12.62 15.39 32.08
C ILE A 229 -11.25 16.00 32.47
N GLU A 230 -10.22 15.17 32.63
CA GLU A 230 -8.85 15.60 32.93
C GLU A 230 -8.22 16.36 31.75
N LEU A 231 -8.79 16.25 30.54
CA LEU A 231 -8.35 16.91 29.32
C LEU A 231 -9.06 18.24 29.07
N ALA A 232 -10.08 18.56 29.86
CA ALA A 232 -10.79 19.84 29.79
C ALA A 232 -9.88 21.01 30.20
N ALA A 233 -10.27 22.24 29.87
CA ALA A 233 -9.56 23.42 30.36
C ALA A 233 -9.61 23.49 31.89
N TRP A 234 -8.53 23.99 32.51
CA TRP A 234 -8.38 24.02 33.97
C TRP A 234 -9.55 24.71 34.69
N ASP A 235 -9.98 25.86 34.18
CA ASP A 235 -11.10 26.62 34.74
C ASP A 235 -12.40 25.80 34.79
N LEU A 236 -12.63 24.95 33.78
CA LEU A 236 -13.81 24.09 33.71
C LEU A 236 -13.69 22.92 34.69
N GLN A 237 -12.50 22.35 34.87
CA GLN A 237 -12.26 21.30 35.87
C GLN A 237 -12.53 21.81 37.29
N MET A 238 -12.07 23.04 37.60
CA MET A 238 -12.34 23.71 38.87
C MET A 238 -13.84 23.99 39.08
N ALA A 239 -14.53 24.48 38.04
CA ALA A 239 -15.97 24.76 38.12
C ALA A 239 -16.82 23.49 38.36
N LEU A 240 -16.34 22.34 37.90
CA LEU A 240 -17.02 21.05 38.02
C LEU A 240 -16.61 20.26 39.28
N GLY A 241 -15.68 20.76 40.09
CA GLY A 241 -15.24 20.11 41.33
C GLY A 241 -14.50 18.79 41.12
N VAL A 242 -13.81 18.66 39.97
CA VAL A 242 -13.07 17.45 39.59
C VAL A 242 -11.63 17.47 40.12
N MET A 243 -11.19 18.63 40.64
CA MET A 243 -9.93 18.86 41.34
C MET A 243 -10.18 19.51 42.70
#